data_AF-A0A090MEB3-F1
#
_entry.id   AF-A0A090MEB3-F1
#
_cell.length_a   1.000
_cell.length_b   1.000
_cell.length_c   1.000
_cell.angle_alpha   90.00
_cell.angle_beta   90.00
_cell.angle_gamma   90.00
#
_symmetry.space_group_name_H-M   'P 1'
#
loop_
_entity.id
_entity.type
_entity.pdbx_description
1 polymer ?
#
loop_
_entity_poly.entity_id
_entity_poly.type
_entity_poly.pdbx_seq_one_letter_code
_entity_poly.pdbx_strand_id
1 'polypeptide(L)'
;MESSDTSAVIKTPNKTYALRQKNTSNALMLLSPMESPSEDEPFGQGISIISTVKETVELDTVPEKAKAAPGKGKWHERFGRNR
;
A
#
# COMPACT_ATOMS: atom_id res chain seq x y z
N MET A 1 -11.91 -11.85 9.51
CA MET A 1 -11.54 -10.54 8.92
C MET A 1 -12.00 -10.56 7.49
N GLU A 2 -13.20 -10.04 7.26
CA GLU A 2 -13.73 -9.83 5.91
C GLU A 2 -12.86 -8.76 5.25
N SER A 3 -12.14 -9.18 4.21
CA SER A 3 -11.49 -8.27 3.26
C SER A 3 -12.59 -7.44 2.62
N SER A 4 -12.65 -6.14 2.92
CA SER A 4 -13.55 -5.23 2.23
C SER A 4 -13.20 -5.24 0.74
N ASP A 5 -14.19 -5.51 -0.11
CA ASP A 5 -14.06 -5.63 -1.58
C ASP A 5 -13.65 -4.33 -2.30
N THR A 6 -13.09 -3.34 -1.60
CA THR A 6 -12.80 -1.99 -2.12
C THR A 6 -11.39 -1.48 -1.79
N SER A 7 -10.48 -2.32 -1.29
CA SER A 7 -9.09 -1.90 -1.07
C SER A 7 -8.25 -2.07 -2.35
N ALA A 8 -7.63 -0.99 -2.82
CA ALA A 8 -6.63 -1.06 -3.88
C ALA A 8 -5.41 -1.90 -3.44
N VAL A 9 -4.79 -2.61 -4.38
CA VAL A 9 -3.58 -3.42 -4.14
C VAL A 9 -2.48 -3.06 -5.13
N ILE A 10 -1.23 -3.06 -4.67
CA ILE A 10 -0.04 -2.98 -5.52
C ILE A 10 0.56 -4.38 -5.63
N LYS A 11 0.82 -4.83 -6.86
CA LYS A 11 1.46 -6.12 -7.15
C LYS A 11 2.83 -5.90 -7.78
N THR A 12 3.83 -6.58 -7.23
CA THR A 12 5.11 -6.83 -7.88
C THR A 12 5.12 -8.27 -8.41
N PRO A 13 6.13 -8.69 -9.20
CA PRO A 13 6.19 -10.08 -9.68
C PRO A 13 6.19 -11.16 -8.58
N ASN A 14 6.53 -10.79 -7.34
CA ASN A 14 6.74 -11.70 -6.23
C ASN A 14 5.96 -11.36 -4.95
N LYS A 15 5.25 -10.22 -4.89
CA LYS A 15 4.56 -9.76 -3.68
C LYS A 15 3.29 -8.98 -4.02
N THR A 16 2.32 -9.04 -3.11
CA THR A 16 1.12 -8.21 -3.15
C THR A 16 1.04 -7.40 -1.87
N TYR A 17 0.70 -6.12 -2.00
CA TYR A 17 0.52 -5.20 -0.89
C TYR A 17 -0.88 -4.59 -0.95
N ALA A 18 -1.58 -4.57 0.18
CA ALA A 18 -2.81 -3.83 0.35
C ALA A 18 -2.49 -2.39 0.71
N LEU A 19 -3.20 -1.44 0.10
CA LEU A 19 -3.03 -0.03 0.38
C LEU A 19 -3.93 0.35 1.55
N ARG A 20 -3.37 1.06 2.52
CA ARG A 20 -4.11 1.60 3.65
C ARG A 20 -3.86 3.09 3.78
N GLN A 21 -4.91 3.88 3.65
CA GLN A 21 -4.87 5.31 3.96
C GLN A 21 -4.92 5.54 5.47
N LYS A 22 -4.07 6.42 5.98
CA LYS A 22 -4.10 6.89 7.35
C LYS A 22 -4.01 8.40 7.39
N ASN A 23 -4.99 9.01 8.06
CA ASN A 23 -4.95 10.43 8.34
C ASN A 23 -3.82 10.78 9.32
N THR A 24 -3.28 11.99 9.17
CA THR A 24 -2.36 12.59 10.12
C THR A 24 -2.90 13.94 10.60
N SER A 25 -2.71 14.26 11.88
CA SER A 25 -3.04 15.58 12.45
C SER A 25 -1.88 16.57 12.33
N ASN A 26 -0.72 16.15 11.80
CA ASN A 26 0.41 17.03 11.54
C ASN A 26 0.26 17.73 10.19
N ALA A 27 0.76 18.96 10.09
CA ALA A 27 0.89 19.65 8.80
C ALA A 27 2.15 19.15 8.10
N LEU A 28 1.98 18.35 7.04
CA LEU A 28 3.09 17.89 6.18
C LEU A 28 3.05 18.66 4.86
N MET A 29 4.16 19.29 4.48
CA MET A 29 4.30 20.07 3.24
C MET A 29 5.41 19.46 2.39
N LEU A 30 5.13 19.23 1.11
CA LEU A 30 6.15 18.89 0.13
C LEU A 30 6.69 20.18 -0.46
N LEU A 31 8.01 20.31 -0.40
CA LEU A 31 8.73 21.51 -0.81
C LEU A 31 9.57 21.21 -2.05
N SER A 32 9.64 22.16 -2.98
CA SER A 32 10.57 22.13 -4.11
C SER A 32 11.44 23.37 -4.12
N PRO A 33 12.72 23.28 -4.46
CA PRO A 33 13.51 24.45 -4.83
C PRO A 33 12.81 25.20 -5.97
N MET A 34 12.81 26.52 -5.90
CA MET A 34 12.46 27.39 -7.02
C MET A 34 13.65 27.45 -7.98
N GLU A 35 13.39 27.64 -9.28
CA GLU A 35 14.44 27.75 -10.29
C GLU A 35 15.40 28.90 -9.96
N SER A 36 16.68 28.69 -10.29
CA SER A 36 17.77 29.62 -9.98
C SER A 36 17.49 31.03 -10.51
N PRO A 37 17.96 32.08 -9.80
CA PRO A 37 17.76 33.47 -10.20
C PRO A 37 18.20 33.69 -11.65
N SER A 38 17.29 34.20 -12.48
CA SER A 38 17.65 34.79 -13.77
C SER A 38 18.25 36.17 -13.54
N GLU A 39 18.93 36.74 -14.55
CA GLU A 39 19.47 38.12 -14.46
C GLU A 39 18.39 39.16 -14.13
N ASP A 40 17.13 38.85 -14.44
CA ASP A 40 15.95 39.68 -14.14
C ASP A 40 15.39 39.49 -12.71
N GLU A 41 15.69 38.38 -12.04
CA GLU A 41 15.20 38.05 -10.68
C GLU A 41 16.35 37.58 -9.78
N PRO A 42 17.23 38.49 -9.32
CA PRO A 42 18.46 38.16 -8.59
C PRO A 42 18.21 37.51 -7.22
N PHE A 43 16.96 37.57 -6.71
CA PHE A 43 16.54 36.92 -5.46
C PHE A 43 15.70 35.66 -5.67
N GLY A 44 15.68 35.09 -6.88
CA GLY A 44 14.91 33.89 -7.24
C GLY A 44 15.27 32.60 -6.48
N GLN A 45 16.27 32.64 -5.59
CA GLN A 45 16.57 31.52 -4.70
C GLN A 45 15.50 31.42 -3.60
N GLY A 46 14.58 30.47 -3.77
CA GLY A 46 13.50 30.20 -2.82
C GLY A 46 13.12 28.73 -2.77
N ILE A 47 12.18 28.42 -1.86
CA ILE A 47 11.56 27.11 -1.75
C ILE A 47 10.05 27.32 -1.83
N SER A 48 9.38 26.59 -2.72
CA SER A 48 7.93 26.65 -2.89
C SER A 48 7.26 25.42 -2.27
N ILE A 49 6.08 25.62 -1.68
CA ILE A 49 5.23 24.50 -1.27
C ILE A 49 4.50 24.01 -2.52
N ILE A 50 4.76 22.77 -2.91
CA ILE A 50 4.13 22.14 -4.08
C ILE A 50 2.94 21.26 -3.70
N SER A 51 2.84 20.86 -2.43
CA SER A 51 1.70 20.07 -1.92
C SER A 51 1.60 20.12 -0.40
N THR A 52 0.40 19.91 0.12
CA THR A 52 0.13 19.67 1.55
C THR A 52 -0.49 18.28 1.71
N VAL A 53 0.13 17.43 2.53
CA VAL A 53 -0.26 16.05 2.76
C VAL A 53 -1.05 15.95 4.06
N LYS A 54 -2.26 15.39 4.00
CA LYS A 54 -3.16 15.19 5.15
C LYS A 54 -3.34 13.73 5.55
N GLU A 55 -2.88 12.83 4.69
CA GLU A 55 -2.92 11.39 4.89
C GLU A 55 -1.69 10.74 4.25
N THR A 56 -1.32 9.57 4.76
CA THR A 56 -0.30 8.71 4.16
C THR A 56 -0.95 7.45 3.60
N VAL A 57 -0.33 6.87 2.58
CA VAL A 57 -0.69 5.55 2.07
C VAL A 57 0.38 4.57 2.53
N GLU A 58 0.00 3.64 3.41
CA GLU A 58 0.84 2.56 3.88
C GLU A 58 0.60 1.28 3.09
N LEU A 59 1.62 0.41 3.04
CA LEU A 59 1.58 -0.88 2.36
C LEU A 59 1.65 -2.02 3.35
N ASP A 60 0.57 -2.79 3.45
CA ASP A 60 0.51 -4.00 4.27
C ASP A 60 0.74 -5.23 3.37
N THR A 61 1.65 -6.13 3.75
CA THR A 61 1.90 -7.34 2.96
C THR A 61 0.69 -8.27 2.98
N VAL A 62 0.20 -8.66 1.81
CA VAL A 62 -0.83 -9.68 1.69
C VAL A 62 -0.15 -11.05 1.62
N PRO A 63 -0.44 -11.99 2.54
CA PRO A 63 0.07 -13.35 2.44
C PRO A 63 -0.40 -13.97 1.11
N GLU A 64 0.51 -14.53 0.33
CA GLU A 64 0.10 -15.37 -0.79
C GLU A 64 -0.73 -16.53 -0.23
N LYS A 65 -1.95 -16.71 -0.75
CA LYS A 65 -2.74 -17.92 -0.43
C LYS A 65 -1.86 -19.12 -0.77
N ALA A 66 -1.42 -19.84 0.26
CA ALA A 66 -0.74 -21.11 0.08
C ALA A 66 -1.61 -21.95 -0.86
N LYS A 67 -1.03 -22.44 -1.97
CA LYS A 67 -1.72 -23.39 -2.84
C LYS A 67 -2.23 -24.50 -1.92
N ALA A 68 -3.54 -24.66 -1.85
CA ALA A 68 -4.15 -25.68 -1.02
C ALA A 68 -3.45 -27.00 -1.36
N ALA A 69 -2.85 -27.64 -0.34
CA ALA A 69 -2.30 -28.97 -0.52
C ALA A 69 -3.41 -29.83 -1.16
N PRO A 70 -3.10 -30.65 -2.19
CA PRO A 70 -4.11 -31.50 -2.81
C PRO A 70 -4.81 -32.25 -1.68
N GLY A 71 -6.12 -32.02 -1.57
CA GLY A 71 -6.89 -32.43 -0.40
C GLY A 71 -6.59 -33.89 -0.08
N LYS A 72 -5.94 -34.15 1.06
CA LYS A 72 -5.80 -35.50 1.57
C LYS A 72 -7.22 -36.03 1.70
N GLY A 73 -7.57 -36.94 0.79
CA GLY A 73 -8.92 -37.44 0.59
C GLY A 73 -9.59 -37.72 1.93
N LYS A 74 -10.81 -37.19 2.05
CA LYS A 74 -11.77 -37.32 3.14
C LYS A 74 -11.39 -38.42 4.13
N TRP A 75 -10.69 -38.05 5.19
CA TRP A 75 -10.36 -38.93 6.32
C TRP A 75 -11.61 -39.70 6.80
N HIS A 76 -12.77 -39.04 6.74
CA HIS A 76 -14.07 -39.57 7.14
C HIS A 76 -14.59 -40.70 6.22
N GLU A 77 -14.20 -40.73 4.94
CA GLU A 77 -14.55 -41.83 4.02
C GLU A 77 -13.70 -43.09 4.24
N ARG A 78 -12.45 -42.93 4.73
CA ARG A 78 -11.54 -44.07 4.97
C ARG A 78 -11.89 -44.91 6.20
N PHE A 79 -12.55 -44.33 7.20
CA PHE A 79 -12.84 -45.01 8.47
C PHE A 79 -14.32 -45.06 8.86
N GLY A 80 -15.19 -44.31 8.17
CA GLY A 80 -16.64 -44.27 8.47
C GLY A 80 -17.46 -45.39 7.82
N ARG A 81 -16.86 -46.27 7.02
CA ARG A 81 -17.61 -47.24 6.19
C ARG A 81 -18.11 -48.49 6.94
N ASN A 82 -17.98 -48.54 8.26
CA ASN A 82 -18.42 -49.68 9.08
C ASN A 82 -18.87 -49.25 10.49
N ARG A 83 -19.78 -48.28 10.57
CA ARG A 83 -20.62 -48.04 11.76
C ARG A 83 -22.07 -47.94 11.34
#